data_AF-A0A4U3EYZ6-F1
#
_entry.id   AF-A0A4U3EYZ6-F1
#
_cell.length_a   1.000
_cell.length_b   1.000
_cell.length_c   1.000
_cell.angle_alpha   90.00
_cell.angle_beta   90.00
_cell.angle_gamma   90.00
#
_symmetry.space_group_name_H-M   'P 1'
#
loop_
_entity.id
_entity.type
_entity.pdbx_description
1 polymer ?
#
loop_
_entity_poly.entity_id
_entity_poly.type
_entity_poly.pdbx_seq_one_letter_code
_entity_poly.pdbx_strand_id
1 'polypeptide(L)'
;MSSNYYSHQDVVSRNIIDFMRQEGYSRLSLSKLTGVPRPMIDELLLGVGVDISESVYNTYMLQINQAFNLQEDYFLTSKETVTSPSSFIDSEEIVDNEKSEEVQELLFGLKCILDIYSMYIK
;
A
#
# COMPACT_ATOMS: atom_id res chain seq x y z
N MET A 1 12.77 8.36 -20.60
CA MET A 1 13.67 9.16 -19.76
C MET A 1 13.59 8.51 -18.40
N SER A 2 14.68 7.91 -17.89
CA SER A 2 14.62 7.12 -16.66
C SER A 2 14.32 8.04 -15.47
N SER A 3 13.19 7.82 -14.82
CA SER A 3 12.81 8.46 -13.56
C SER A 3 13.90 8.23 -12.50
N ASN A 4 14.42 9.31 -11.90
CA ASN A 4 15.44 9.23 -10.86
C ASN A 4 14.76 9.17 -9.48
N TYR A 5 14.50 7.95 -9.00
CA TYR A 5 13.89 7.72 -7.69
C TYR A 5 14.87 7.98 -6.54
N TYR A 6 16.17 7.76 -6.76
CA TYR A 6 17.20 7.97 -5.75
C TYR A 6 17.24 9.43 -5.24
N SER A 7 17.11 10.40 -6.14
CA SER A 7 17.04 11.82 -5.78
C SER A 7 15.81 12.20 -4.95
N HIS A 8 14.78 11.36 -4.93
CA HIS A 8 13.50 11.59 -4.24
C HIS A 8 13.20 10.49 -3.21
N GLN A 9 14.24 9.89 -2.61
CA GLN A 9 14.13 8.77 -1.66
C GLN A 9 13.07 8.99 -0.56
N ASP A 10 12.98 10.19 0.00
CA ASP A 10 11.99 10.50 1.04
C ASP A 10 10.54 10.49 0.55
N VAL A 11 10.31 10.96 -0.68
CA VAL A 11 8.96 10.97 -1.28
C VAL A 11 8.59 9.55 -1.69
N VAL A 12 9.54 8.85 -2.32
CA VAL A 12 9.38 7.48 -2.79
C VAL A 12 9.08 6.54 -1.62
N SER A 13 9.85 6.60 -0.52
CA SER A 13 9.64 5.73 0.64
C SER A 13 8.25 5.90 1.25
N ARG A 14 7.79 7.15 1.41
CA ARG A 14 6.42 7.47 1.88
C ARG A 14 5.36 6.93 0.93
N ASN A 15 5.51 7.17 -0.37
CA ASN A 15 4.56 6.71 -1.37
C ASN A 15 4.47 5.17 -1.43
N ILE A 16 5.59 4.45 -1.23
CA ILE A 16 5.57 2.98 -1.11
C ILE A 16 4.82 2.55 0.15
N ILE A 17 5.05 3.21 1.29
CA ILE A 17 4.34 2.91 2.54
C ILE A 17 2.82 3.11 2.36
N ASP A 18 2.42 4.20 1.74
CA ASP A 18 1.01 4.51 1.52
C ASP A 18 0.38 3.52 0.53
N PHE A 19 1.08 3.17 -0.55
CA PHE A 19 0.65 2.11 -1.46
C PHE A 19 0.46 0.77 -0.74
N MET A 20 1.42 0.37 0.10
CA MET A 20 1.32 -0.85 0.90
C MET A 20 0.13 -0.83 1.85
N ARG A 21 -0.20 0.32 2.44
CA ARG A 21 -1.36 0.47 3.32
C ARG A 21 -2.67 0.41 2.57
N GLN A 22 -2.75 1.03 1.40
CA GLN A 22 -3.96 1.03 0.56
C GLN A 22 -4.29 -0.37 0.05
N GLU A 23 -3.29 -1.10 -0.42
CA GLU A 23 -3.48 -2.45 -0.99
C GLU A 23 -3.39 -3.57 0.07
N GLY A 24 -3.09 -3.23 1.33
CA GLY A 24 -2.98 -4.20 2.42
C GLY A 24 -1.76 -5.13 2.34
N TYR A 25 -0.68 -4.70 1.69
CA TYR A 25 0.53 -5.50 1.54
C TYR A 25 1.44 -5.41 2.77
N SER A 26 1.90 -6.57 3.23
CA SER A 26 3.02 -6.64 4.18
C SER A 26 4.37 -6.56 3.45
N ARG A 27 5.45 -6.22 4.15
CA ARG A 27 6.82 -6.21 3.58
C ARG A 27 7.22 -7.57 2.98
N LEU A 28 6.75 -8.65 3.61
CA LEU A 28 6.97 -10.01 3.13
C LEU A 28 6.20 -10.27 1.83
N SER A 29 4.94 -9.81 1.76
CA SER A 29 4.10 -9.93 0.57
C SER A 29 4.72 -9.16 -0.59
N LEU A 30 5.15 -7.92 -0.33
CA LEU A 30 5.82 -7.08 -1.33
C LEU A 30 7.06 -7.78 -1.90
N SER A 31 7.91 -8.33 -1.03
CA SER A 31 9.12 -9.08 -1.44
C SER A 31 8.83 -10.25 -2.36
N LYS A 32 7.77 -11.01 -2.06
CA LYS A 32 7.38 -12.17 -2.88
C LYS A 32 6.79 -11.75 -4.23
N LEU A 33 6.00 -10.68 -4.25
CA LEU A 33 5.33 -10.20 -5.46
C LEU A 33 6.30 -9.52 -6.43
N THR A 34 7.25 -8.75 -5.91
CA THR A 34 8.18 -7.95 -6.74
C THR A 34 9.49 -8.68 -7.02
N GLY A 35 9.79 -9.76 -6.29
CA GLY A 35 11.07 -10.46 -6.36
C GLY A 35 12.23 -9.70 -5.72
N VAL A 36 11.97 -8.53 -5.11
CA VAL A 36 12.96 -7.73 -4.41
C VAL A 36 13.26 -8.37 -3.05
N PRO A 37 14.55 -8.55 -2.67
CA PRO A 37 14.90 -9.08 -1.36
C PRO A 37 14.28 -8.25 -0.23
N ARG A 38 13.75 -8.92 0.80
CA ARG A 38 13.21 -8.26 1.99
C ARG A 38 14.14 -7.21 2.62
N PRO A 39 15.47 -7.44 2.81
CA PRO A 39 16.34 -6.40 3.36
C PRO A 39 16.37 -5.14 2.47
N MET A 40 16.32 -5.30 1.14
CA MET A 40 16.26 -4.17 0.22
C MET A 40 14.93 -3.43 0.29
N ILE A 41 13.82 -4.12 0.54
CA ILE A 41 12.54 -3.46 0.80
C ILE A 41 12.58 -2.69 2.11
N ASP A 42 13.15 -3.27 3.18
CA ASP A 42 13.31 -2.56 4.44
C ASP A 42 14.17 -1.28 4.24
N GLU A 43 15.22 -1.35 3.43
CA GLU A 43 16.03 -0.18 3.04
C GLU A 43 15.25 0.83 2.20
N LEU A 44 14.48 0.41 1.20
CA LEU A 44 13.62 1.28 0.39
C LEU A 44 12.60 2.06 1.24
N LEU A 45 12.11 1.44 2.31
CA LEU A 45 11.12 2.04 3.23
C LEU A 45 11.74 2.98 4.27
N LEU A 46 13.05 2.87 4.55
CA LEU A 46 13.73 3.72 5.55
C LEU A 46 13.92 5.16 5.06
N GLY A 47 14.00 5.40 3.75
CA GLY A 47 14.15 6.74 3.17
C GLY A 47 15.61 7.20 3.08
N VAL A 48 15.88 8.50 3.24
CA VAL A 48 17.23 9.08 3.09
C VAL A 48 18.26 8.45 4.02
N GLY A 49 19.46 8.20 3.49
CA GLY A 49 20.62 7.68 4.25
C GLY A 49 20.93 6.20 4.01
N VAL A 50 20.34 5.60 2.99
CA VAL A 50 20.52 4.20 2.62
C VAL A 50 21.79 4.02 1.78
N ASP A 51 22.62 3.05 2.15
CA ASP A 51 23.89 2.70 1.47
C ASP A 51 23.65 1.80 0.23
N ILE A 52 22.64 2.17 -0.58
CA ILE A 52 22.36 1.54 -1.87
C ILE A 52 22.88 2.47 -2.96
N SER A 53 23.51 1.91 -4.00
CA SER A 53 23.90 2.68 -5.17
C SER A 53 22.67 3.13 -5.97
N GLU A 54 22.72 4.33 -6.53
CA GLU A 54 21.63 4.92 -7.32
C GLU A 54 21.08 3.99 -8.41
N SER A 55 21.96 3.29 -9.12
CA SER A 55 21.57 2.35 -10.17
C SER A 55 20.76 1.17 -9.63
N VAL A 56 21.15 0.63 -8.47
CA VAL A 56 20.47 -0.50 -7.83
C VAL A 56 19.12 -0.07 -7.28
N TYR A 57 19.05 1.11 -6.65
CA TYR A 57 17.81 1.69 -6.15
C TYR A 57 16.77 1.87 -7.25
N ASN A 58 17.16 2.52 -8.36
CA ASN A 58 16.27 2.74 -9.50
C ASN A 58 15.85 1.42 -10.16
N THR A 59 16.72 0.41 -10.19
CA THR A 59 16.37 -0.92 -10.72
C THR A 59 15.29 -1.60 -9.88
N TYR A 60 15.40 -1.57 -8.55
CA TYR A 60 14.38 -2.15 -7.68
C TYR A 60 13.05 -1.41 -7.78
N MET A 61 13.06 -0.08 -7.88
CA MET A 61 11.82 0.69 -8.09
C MET A 61 11.15 0.34 -9.42
N LEU A 62 11.94 0.15 -10.47
CA LEU A 62 11.42 -0.25 -11.78
C LEU A 62 10.83 -1.68 -11.73
N GLN A 63 11.45 -2.61 -11.01
CA GLN A 63 10.89 -3.93 -10.77
C GLN A 63 9.57 -3.88 -10.00
N ILE A 64 9.47 -3.04 -8.97
CA ILE A 64 8.22 -2.84 -8.21
C ILE A 64 7.13 -2.29 -9.14
N ASN A 65 7.43 -1.26 -9.94
CA ASN A 65 6.48 -0.71 -10.91
C ASN A 65 6.01 -1.76 -11.91
N GLN A 66 6.93 -2.56 -12.45
CA GLN A 66 6.59 -3.64 -13.39
C GLN A 66 5.72 -4.73 -12.76
N ALA A 67 6.03 -5.14 -11.53
CA ALA A 67 5.28 -6.18 -10.82
C ALA A 67 3.82 -5.78 -10.58
N PHE A 68 3.55 -4.49 -10.37
CA PHE A 68 2.21 -3.96 -10.15
C PHE A 68 1.61 -3.26 -11.39
N ASN A 69 2.28 -3.35 -12.54
CA ASN A 69 1.89 -2.68 -13.78
C ASN A 69 1.59 -1.17 -13.61
N LEU A 70 2.42 -0.50 -12.80
CA LEU A 70 2.33 0.93 -12.48
C LEU A 70 3.15 1.75 -13.48
N GLN A 71 2.74 3.02 -13.64
CA GLN A 71 3.48 3.97 -14.46
C GLN A 71 4.85 4.29 -13.83
N GLU A 72 5.88 4.56 -14.64
CA GLU A 72 7.24 4.78 -14.14
C GLU A 72 7.31 5.94 -13.13
N ASP A 73 6.55 7.01 -13.31
CA ASP A 73 6.52 8.16 -12.41
C ASP A 73 5.62 8.00 -11.17
N TYR A 74 4.96 6.85 -11.01
CA TYR A 74 3.92 6.63 -9.99
C TYR A 74 4.38 6.97 -8.55
N PHE A 75 5.59 6.54 -8.17
CA PHE A 75 6.14 6.78 -6.84
C PHE A 75 6.89 8.11 -6.70
N LEU A 76 7.07 8.88 -7.77
CA LEU A 76 7.74 10.19 -7.73
C LEU A 76 6.77 11.33 -7.39
N THR A 77 5.53 11.22 -7.82
CA THR A 77 4.49 12.19 -7.48
C THR A 77 3.99 11.88 -6.07
N SER A 78 4.13 12.83 -5.15
CA SER A 78 3.41 12.76 -3.87
C SER A 78 1.92 12.73 -4.22
N LYS A 79 1.29 11.57 -4.07
CA LYS A 79 -0.16 11.53 -4.01
C LYS A 79 -0.47 12.22 -2.69
N GLU A 80 -1.09 13.38 -2.74
CA GLU A 80 -1.86 13.84 -1.59
C GLU A 80 -2.76 12.66 -1.25
N THR A 81 -2.40 11.92 -0.21
CA THR A 81 -3.32 11.02 0.44
C THR A 81 -4.50 11.91 0.71
N VAL A 82 -5.59 11.70 -0.03
CA VAL A 82 -6.90 12.18 0.38
C VAL A 82 -6.98 11.66 1.79
N THR A 83 -6.71 12.54 2.73
CA THR A 83 -6.86 12.27 4.14
C THR A 83 -8.35 12.12 4.18
N SER A 84 -8.84 10.89 4.03
CA SER A 84 -10.23 10.59 4.30
C SER A 84 -10.44 11.22 5.67
N PRO A 85 -11.28 12.26 5.78
CA PRO A 85 -11.67 12.69 7.09
C PRO A 85 -12.21 11.42 7.72
N SER A 86 -11.91 11.22 9.00
CA SER A 86 -12.54 10.21 9.83
C SER A 86 -14.05 10.47 10.01
N SER A 87 -14.75 10.87 8.95
CA SER A 87 -16.17 10.67 8.78
C SER A 87 -16.35 9.21 8.42
N PHE A 88 -16.85 8.45 9.39
CA PHE A 88 -17.83 7.41 9.13
C PHE A 88 -18.83 7.97 8.12
N ILE A 89 -18.58 7.79 6.83
CA ILE A 89 -19.61 7.93 5.82
C ILE A 89 -20.22 6.54 5.74
N ASP A 90 -21.41 6.48 6.32
CA ASP A 90 -22.46 5.53 6.05
C ASP A 90 -22.72 5.54 4.53
N SER A 91 -21.86 4.88 3.77
CA SER A 91 -21.97 4.75 2.32
C SER A 91 -22.69 3.46 2.00
N GLU A 92 -24.01 3.49 2.12
CA GLU A 92 -24.96 2.56 1.46
C GLU A 92 -24.93 2.67 -0.08
N GLU A 93 -23.81 3.08 -0.69
CA GLU A 93 -23.69 3.20 -2.13
C GLU A 93 -22.40 2.52 -2.61
N ILE A 94 -22.37 1.19 -2.42
CA ILE A 94 -21.50 0.32 -3.21
C ILE A 94 -22.39 -0.37 -4.21
N VAL A 95 -22.36 0.18 -5.42
CA VAL A 95 -22.66 -0.43 -6.72
C VAL A 95 -22.79 -1.95 -6.61
N ASP A 96 -23.99 -2.46 -6.92
CA ASP A 96 -24.35 -3.86 -7.10
C ASP A 96 -23.40 -4.56 -8.07
N ASN A 97 -22.26 -5.02 -7.56
CA ASN A 97 -21.46 -6.04 -8.19
C ASN A 97 -21.63 -7.26 -7.27
N GLU A 98 -22.39 -8.26 -7.73
CA GLU A 98 -22.78 -9.48 -7.00
C GLU A 98 -21.66 -9.95 -6.06
N LYS A 99 -21.75 -9.51 -4.80
CA LYS A 99 -20.81 -9.92 -3.77
C LYS A 99 -21.13 -11.39 -3.50
N SER A 100 -20.19 -12.30 -3.80
CA SER A 100 -20.33 -13.74 -3.54
C SER A 100 -20.92 -13.96 -2.13
N GLU A 101 -21.87 -14.89 -2.02
CA GLU A 101 -22.61 -15.20 -0.79
C GLU A 101 -21.67 -15.42 0.41
N GLU A 102 -20.53 -16.07 0.17
CA GLU A 102 -19.46 -16.29 1.15
C GLU A 102 -18.91 -14.98 1.76
N VAL A 103 -18.77 -13.92 0.95
CA VAL A 103 -18.25 -12.62 1.40
C VAL A 103 -19.29 -11.88 2.24
N GLN A 104 -20.58 -12.05 1.92
CA GLN A 104 -21.67 -11.48 2.73
C GLN A 104 -21.76 -12.15 4.09
N GLU A 105 -21.65 -13.48 4.14
CA GLU A 105 -21.64 -14.23 5.40
C GLU A 105 -20.45 -13.84 6.30
N LEU A 106 -19.26 -13.69 5.72
CA LEU A 106 -18.06 -13.25 6.46
C LEU A 106 -18.22 -11.81 7.00
N LEU A 107 -18.75 -10.90 6.20
CA LEU A 107 -19.02 -9.52 6.63
C LEU A 107 -20.07 -9.46 7.74
N PHE A 108 -21.11 -10.29 7.64
CA PHE A 108 -22.13 -10.42 8.69
C PHE A 108 -21.52 -10.93 9.99
N GLY A 109 -20.69 -11.98 9.92
CA GLY A 109 -19.98 -12.52 11.09
C GLY A 109 -19.09 -11.47 11.76
N LEU A 110 -18.36 -10.67 10.98
CA LEU A 110 -17.54 -9.57 11.50
C LEU A 110 -18.40 -8.51 12.20
N LYS A 111 -19.54 -8.13 11.61
CA LYS A 111 -20.47 -7.16 12.19
C LYS A 111 -21.02 -7.62 13.53
N CYS A 112 -21.40 -8.89 13.64
CA CYS A 112 -21.85 -9.47 14.92
C CYS A 112 -20.78 -9.41 16.01
N ILE A 113 -19.51 -9.69 15.67
CA ILE A 113 -18.40 -9.61 16.65
C ILE A 113 -18.20 -8.16 17.10
N LEU A 114 -18.26 -7.20 16.18
CA LEU A 114 -18.12 -5.78 16.47
C LEU A 114 -19.26 -5.28 17.38
N ASP A 115 -20.50 -5.69 17.09
CA ASP A 115 -21.68 -5.35 17.89
C ASP A 115 -21.54 -5.88 19.31
N ILE A 116 -21.14 -7.14 19.47
CA ILE A 116 -20.89 -7.73 20.80
C ILE A 116 -19.80 -6.95 21.52
N TYR A 117 -18.68 -6.67 20.86
CA TYR A 117 -17.57 -5.92 21.45
C TYR A 117 -17.99 -4.51 21.90
N SER A 118 -18.83 -3.83 21.11
CA SER A 118 -19.38 -2.51 21.45
C SER A 118 -20.22 -2.51 22.72
N MET A 119 -20.82 -3.64 23.10
CA MET A 119 -21.55 -3.76 24.38
C MET A 119 -20.62 -3.83 25.60
N TYR A 120 -19.35 -4.23 25.40
CA TYR A 120 -18.37 -4.35 26.48
C TYR A 120 -17.48 -3.11 26.63
N ILE A 121 -17.40 -2.27 25.60
CA ILE A 121 -16.82 -0.93 25.71
C ILE A 121 -17.88 0.01 26.28
N LYS A 122 -17.58 0.61 27.43
CA LYS A 122 -18.43 1.60 28.10
C LYS A 122 -17.86 2.99 27.92
#